data_AF-A0A520D5K7-F1
#
_entry.id   AF-A0A520D5K7-F1
#
_cell.length_a   1.000
_cell.length_b   1.000
_cell.length_c   1.000
_cell.angle_alpha   90.00
_cell.angle_beta   90.00
_cell.angle_gamma   90.00
#
_symmetry.space_group_name_H-M   'P 1'
#
loop_
_entity.id
_entity.type
_entity.pdbx_description
1 polymer ?
#
loop_
_entity_poly.entity_id
_entity_poly.type
_entity_poly.pdbx_seq_one_letter_code
_entity_poly.pdbx_strand_id
1 'polypeptide(L)'
;MMKLTYTRALAKKILLVFLVFVIIAAGAALIVLNTINVKLRSISNLATNIEHVKTEPEQILLLIHQAEGDFQESLINAGSKKYVDYNKKISRVFNMIDTLLTERTDTSNLTELQINKVKFWYQKKSNLSDRLFVLKHSFDSLLTIYANFNKEAEQNLNNLNRNVPKQENKVKNVADTIVKVIKPEKKSFFKRLKDAISNKEKNQTIEIINHKNTQQIDSYSNKIAGNDRRAYLNKLQQLQRENKKLLAMQGELIVLNSHITNELQIIISNVKDINYKMIDEFKVLALKNYKETTTLLNKFYLASLFLVVVFAILLIIFIVRLNDAEILLRTESAMSIEKAHQKIDELVKKAEFNSRVQSPAKTEELK
;
A
#
# COMPACT_ATOMS: atom_id res chain seq x y z
N MET A 1 -54.99 49.84 40.01
CA MET A 1 -53.52 49.97 39.99
C MET A 1 -52.90 48.58 39.90
N MET A 2 -52.79 48.02 38.70
CA MET A 2 -51.99 46.82 38.47
C MET A 2 -50.59 47.33 38.11
N LYS A 3 -49.64 47.21 39.03
CA LYS A 3 -48.36 47.94 38.98
C LYS A 3 -47.58 47.62 37.69
N LEU A 4 -47.08 48.67 37.02
CA LEU A 4 -46.14 48.68 35.89
C LEU A 4 -44.93 47.71 36.05
N THR A 5 -44.61 47.33 37.29
CA THR A 5 -43.60 46.32 37.61
C THR A 5 -43.99 44.91 37.19
N TYR A 6 -45.28 44.57 37.09
CA TYR A 6 -45.77 43.24 36.72
C TYR A 6 -45.50 42.90 35.25
N THR A 7 -45.76 43.83 34.32
CA THR A 7 -45.49 43.66 32.89
C THR A 7 -44.00 43.59 32.58
N ARG A 8 -43.16 44.41 33.25
CA ARG A 8 -41.69 44.35 33.10
C ARG A 8 -41.10 43.05 33.68
N ALA A 9 -41.64 42.55 34.78
CA ALA A 9 -41.22 41.27 35.35
C ALA A 9 -41.64 40.08 34.47
N LEU A 10 -42.82 40.15 33.84
CA LEU A 10 -43.33 39.12 32.93
C LEU A 10 -42.51 39.06 31.63
N ALA A 11 -42.18 40.20 31.03
CA ALA A 11 -41.29 40.28 29.86
C ALA A 11 -39.88 39.73 30.16
N LYS A 12 -39.29 40.05 31.33
CA LYS A 12 -37.99 39.51 31.76
C LYS A 12 -38.03 37.99 31.96
N LYS A 13 -39.09 37.44 32.56
CA LYS A 13 -39.25 35.98 32.74
C LYS A 13 -39.32 35.27 31.39
N ILE A 14 -40.05 35.82 30.42
CA ILE A 14 -40.18 35.24 29.09
C ILE A 14 -38.86 35.33 28.31
N LEU A 15 -38.14 36.46 28.39
CA LEU A 15 -36.82 36.60 27.76
C LEU A 15 -35.79 35.64 28.38
N LEU A 16 -35.88 35.37 29.68
CA LEU A 16 -35.03 34.39 30.35
C LEU A 16 -35.34 32.96 29.88
N VAL A 17 -36.62 32.61 29.74
CA VAL A 17 -37.04 31.32 29.15
C VAL A 17 -36.53 31.18 27.70
N PHE A 18 -36.59 32.26 26.92
CA PHE A 18 -36.05 32.29 25.55
C PHE A 18 -34.54 32.06 25.53
N LEU A 19 -33.78 32.73 26.41
CA LEU A 19 -32.34 32.57 26.51
C LEU A 19 -31.96 31.13 26.87
N VAL A 20 -32.63 30.53 27.86
CA VAL A 20 -32.39 29.14 28.28
C VAL A 20 -32.67 28.17 27.12
N PHE A 21 -33.73 28.41 26.36
CA PHE A 21 -34.09 27.58 25.22
C PHE A 21 -33.04 27.62 24.09
N VAL A 22 -32.53 28.81 23.76
CA VAL A 22 -31.45 28.97 22.76
C VAL A 22 -30.17 28.27 23.21
N ILE A 23 -29.82 28.37 24.51
CA ILE A 23 -28.64 27.69 25.07
C ILE A 23 -28.78 26.17 24.96
N ILE A 24 -29.95 25.61 25.30
CA ILE A 24 -30.20 24.17 25.19
C ILE A 24 -30.13 23.71 23.72
N ALA A 25 -30.73 24.46 22.80
CA ALA A 25 -30.70 24.14 21.37
C ALA A 25 -29.26 24.19 20.80
N ALA A 26 -28.48 25.20 21.16
CA ALA A 26 -27.08 25.33 20.75
C ALA A 26 -26.22 24.19 21.31
N GLY A 27 -26.41 23.83 22.59
CA GLY A 27 -25.73 22.70 23.22
C GLY A 27 -26.03 21.37 22.52
N ALA A 28 -27.31 21.12 22.21
CA ALA A 28 -27.73 19.92 21.49
C ALA A 28 -27.13 19.87 20.07
N ALA A 29 -27.12 21.00 19.34
CA ALA A 29 -26.53 21.09 18.01
C ALA A 29 -25.01 20.80 18.02
N LEU A 30 -24.29 21.30 19.02
CA LEU A 30 -22.85 21.05 19.18
C LEU A 30 -22.54 19.57 19.46
N ILE A 31 -23.32 18.92 20.32
CA ILE A 31 -23.16 17.48 20.62
C ILE A 31 -23.39 16.65 19.35
N VAL A 32 -24.40 16.99 18.56
CA VAL A 32 -24.70 16.32 17.28
C VAL A 32 -23.56 16.52 16.28
N LEU A 33 -23.10 17.75 16.09
CA LEU A 33 -22.01 18.07 15.18
C LEU A 33 -20.72 17.32 15.57
N ASN A 34 -20.40 17.28 16.87
CA ASN A 34 -19.22 16.55 17.34
C ASN A 34 -19.36 15.05 17.11
N THR A 35 -20.53 14.47 17.39
CA THR A 35 -20.79 13.04 17.18
C THR A 35 -20.67 12.65 15.71
N ILE A 36 -21.17 13.49 14.80
CA ILE A 36 -21.06 13.27 13.35
C ILE A 36 -19.61 13.38 12.91
N ASN A 37 -18.89 14.43 13.32
CA ASN A 37 -17.50 14.65 12.94
C ASN A 37 -16.58 13.50 13.39
N VAL A 38 -16.79 12.95 14.60
CA VAL A 38 -16.05 11.79 15.09
C VAL A 38 -16.35 10.53 14.26
N LYS A 39 -17.62 10.27 13.94
CA LYS A 39 -18.01 9.11 13.11
C LYS A 39 -17.59 9.24 11.65
N LEU A 40 -17.57 10.44 11.09
CA LEU A 40 -17.14 10.66 9.70
C LEU A 40 -15.62 10.49 9.57
N ARG A 41 -14.84 10.94 10.56
CA ARG A 41 -13.39 10.73 10.61
C ARG A 41 -13.04 9.24 10.67
N SER A 42 -13.75 8.45 11.47
CA SER A 42 -13.48 7.01 11.53
C SER A 42 -13.78 6.30 10.20
N ILE A 43 -14.86 6.67 9.52
CA ILE A 43 -15.18 6.16 8.18
C ILE A 43 -14.12 6.57 7.14
N SER A 44 -13.68 7.83 7.16
CA SER A 44 -12.66 8.33 6.21
C SER A 44 -11.31 7.63 6.39
N ASN A 45 -10.87 7.43 7.64
CA ASN A 45 -9.62 6.73 7.93
C ASN A 45 -9.69 5.25 7.55
N LEU A 46 -10.88 4.63 7.63
CA LEU A 46 -11.09 3.28 7.13
C LEU A 46 -11.01 3.24 5.59
N ALA A 47 -11.51 4.25 4.88
CA ALA A 47 -11.53 4.26 3.42
C ALA A 47 -10.14 4.44 2.79
N THR A 48 -9.28 5.28 3.35
CA THR A 48 -7.94 5.58 2.80
C THR A 48 -6.97 4.41 2.92
N ASN A 49 -7.08 3.59 3.97
CA ASN A 49 -6.23 2.42 4.16
C ASN A 49 -6.57 1.25 3.20
N ILE A 50 -7.71 1.28 2.53
CA ILE A 50 -8.19 0.17 1.68
C ILE A 50 -7.43 0.09 0.34
N GLU A 51 -6.93 1.21 -0.17
CA GLU A 51 -6.33 1.28 -1.52
C GLU A 51 -4.88 0.76 -1.53
N HIS A 52 -4.10 1.02 -0.47
CA HIS A 52 -2.74 0.47 -0.31
C HIS A 52 -2.73 -1.05 -0.14
N VAL A 53 -3.70 -1.60 0.58
CA VAL A 53 -3.76 -3.02 0.93
C VAL A 53 -4.01 -3.94 -0.28
N LYS A 54 -4.48 -3.40 -1.42
CA LYS A 54 -4.80 -4.19 -2.62
C LYS A 54 -3.62 -4.46 -3.56
N THR A 55 -2.64 -3.57 -3.63
CA THR A 55 -1.61 -3.61 -4.69
C THR A 55 -0.36 -4.39 -4.28
N GLU A 56 -0.04 -4.45 -2.99
CA GLU A 56 1.17 -5.13 -2.49
C GLU A 56 1.20 -6.65 -2.73
N PRO A 57 0.10 -7.42 -2.53
CA PRO A 57 0.12 -8.86 -2.81
C PRO A 57 0.44 -9.20 -4.28
N GLU A 58 0.02 -8.36 -5.22
CA GLU A 58 0.24 -8.56 -6.66
C GLU A 58 1.69 -8.24 -7.04
N GLN A 59 2.28 -7.21 -6.43
CA GLN A 59 3.70 -6.90 -6.58
C GLN A 59 4.58 -8.04 -6.03
N ILE A 60 4.20 -8.64 -4.90
CA ILE A 60 4.91 -9.79 -4.34
C ILE A 60 4.83 -10.98 -5.29
N LEU A 61 3.66 -11.28 -5.85
CA LEU A 61 3.49 -12.37 -6.80
C LEU A 61 4.38 -12.20 -8.04
N LEU A 62 4.43 -10.99 -8.59
CA LEU A 62 5.30 -10.67 -9.72
C LEU A 62 6.78 -10.84 -9.35
N LEU A 63 7.18 -10.42 -8.15
CA LEU A 63 8.56 -10.57 -7.66
C LEU A 63 8.95 -12.05 -7.48
N ILE A 64 8.01 -12.90 -7.03
CA ILE A 64 8.18 -14.35 -6.95
C ILE A 64 8.47 -14.94 -8.34
N HIS A 65 7.67 -14.60 -9.35
CA HIS A 65 7.90 -15.09 -10.71
C HIS A 65 9.23 -14.60 -11.31
N GLN A 66 9.60 -13.35 -11.04
CA GLN A 66 10.91 -12.83 -11.46
C GLN A 66 12.08 -13.53 -10.76
N ALA A 67 11.91 -13.93 -9.51
CA ALA A 67 12.91 -14.69 -8.78
C ALA A 67 13.04 -16.11 -9.34
N GLU A 68 11.92 -16.76 -9.68
CA GLU A 68 11.93 -18.09 -10.30
C GLU A 68 12.67 -18.10 -11.64
N GLY A 69 12.50 -17.06 -12.47
CA GLY A 69 13.28 -16.89 -13.69
C GLY A 69 14.79 -16.79 -13.45
N ASP A 70 15.21 -15.97 -12.47
CA ASP A 70 16.62 -15.85 -12.10
C ASP A 70 17.20 -17.17 -11.55
N PHE A 71 16.40 -17.95 -10.82
CA PHE A 71 16.80 -19.26 -10.31
C PHE A 71 17.03 -20.27 -11.44
N GLN A 72 16.12 -20.34 -12.40
CA GLN A 72 16.29 -21.24 -13.55
C GLN A 72 17.54 -20.87 -14.36
N GLU A 73 17.78 -19.58 -14.57
CA GLU A 73 18.97 -19.08 -15.27
C GLU A 73 20.27 -19.39 -14.49
N SER A 74 20.23 -19.28 -13.16
CA SER A 74 21.39 -19.57 -12.31
C SER A 74 21.75 -21.05 -12.25
N LEU A 75 20.79 -21.95 -12.49
CA LEU A 75 21.07 -23.39 -12.60
C LEU A 75 21.76 -23.77 -13.91
N ILE A 76 21.50 -23.04 -15.00
CA ILE A 76 22.15 -23.25 -16.30
C ILE A 76 23.58 -22.71 -16.27
N ASN A 77 23.77 -21.52 -15.68
CA ASN A 77 25.05 -20.85 -15.57
C ASN A 77 25.50 -20.80 -14.10
N ALA A 78 26.16 -21.86 -13.65
CA ALA A 78 26.74 -21.94 -12.31
C ALA A 78 27.75 -20.78 -12.07
N GLY A 79 27.70 -20.16 -10.89
CA GLY A 79 28.52 -19.00 -10.55
C GLY A 79 28.07 -17.65 -11.15
N SER A 80 26.93 -17.61 -11.85
CA SER A 80 26.39 -16.35 -12.39
C SER A 80 25.83 -15.42 -11.31
N LYS A 81 25.82 -14.11 -11.59
CA LYS A 81 25.19 -13.07 -10.75
C LYS A 81 23.71 -13.37 -10.46
N LYS A 82 23.06 -14.18 -11.29
CA LYS A 82 21.65 -14.55 -11.20
C LYS A 82 21.28 -15.24 -9.90
N TYR A 83 22.18 -16.04 -9.32
CA TYR A 83 21.95 -16.61 -8.00
C TYR A 83 21.84 -15.53 -6.90
N VAL A 84 22.71 -14.52 -6.96
CA VAL A 84 22.68 -13.40 -6.02
C VAL A 84 21.39 -12.60 -6.18
N ASP A 85 20.95 -12.40 -7.42
CA ASP A 85 19.72 -11.68 -7.74
C ASP A 85 18.47 -12.47 -7.28
N TYR A 86 18.43 -13.79 -7.49
CA TYR A 86 17.43 -14.69 -6.94
C TYR A 86 17.33 -14.58 -5.41
N ASN A 87 18.46 -14.71 -4.71
CA ASN A 87 18.49 -14.67 -3.25
C ASN A 87 17.97 -13.31 -2.72
N LYS A 88 18.41 -12.21 -3.34
CA LYS A 88 17.92 -10.85 -3.00
C LYS A 88 16.42 -10.72 -3.22
N LYS A 89 15.88 -11.22 -4.33
CA LYS A 89 14.45 -11.12 -4.65
C LYS A 89 13.60 -11.94 -3.68
N ILE A 90 13.96 -13.20 -3.42
CA ILE A 90 13.22 -14.04 -2.46
C ILE A 90 13.31 -13.48 -1.03
N SER A 91 14.49 -13.01 -0.60
CA SER A 91 14.64 -12.34 0.70
C SER A 91 13.73 -11.10 0.80
N ARG A 92 13.63 -10.32 -0.27
CA ARG A 92 12.71 -9.19 -0.34
C ARG A 92 11.24 -9.64 -0.29
N VAL A 93 10.88 -10.72 -0.97
CA VAL A 93 9.55 -11.33 -0.89
C VAL A 93 9.22 -11.66 0.57
N PHE A 94 10.07 -12.41 1.27
CA PHE A 94 9.86 -12.75 2.69
C PHE A 94 9.60 -11.50 3.55
N ASN A 95 10.40 -10.45 3.39
CA ASN A 95 10.23 -9.21 4.15
C ASN A 95 8.93 -8.48 3.81
N MET A 96 8.53 -8.43 2.53
CA MET A 96 7.28 -7.78 2.12
C MET A 96 6.06 -8.52 2.70
N ILE A 97 6.09 -9.85 2.72
CA ILE A 97 5.02 -10.66 3.32
C ILE A 97 4.97 -10.44 4.83
N ASP A 98 6.12 -10.42 5.49
CA ASP A 98 6.20 -10.18 6.93
C ASP A 98 5.60 -8.82 7.31
N THR A 99 5.91 -7.77 6.55
CA THR A 99 5.27 -6.45 6.71
C THR A 99 3.75 -6.53 6.57
N LEU A 100 3.23 -7.19 5.53
CA LEU A 100 1.78 -7.35 5.32
C LEU A 100 1.07 -8.14 6.43
N LEU A 101 1.78 -9.11 7.03
CA LEU A 101 1.27 -9.94 8.11
C LEU A 101 1.31 -9.22 9.46
N THR A 102 2.29 -8.35 9.68
CA THR A 102 2.49 -7.59 10.93
C THR A 102 1.79 -6.24 10.95
N GLU A 103 1.37 -5.72 9.80
CA GLU A 103 0.65 -4.46 9.68
C GLU A 103 -0.62 -4.44 10.53
N ARG A 104 -0.70 -3.45 11.43
CA ARG A 104 -1.84 -3.24 12.32
C ARG A 104 -2.65 -2.04 11.85
N THR A 105 -3.94 -2.26 11.66
CA THR A 105 -4.95 -1.21 11.57
C THR A 105 -5.22 -0.60 12.95
N ASP A 106 -5.38 0.73 12.97
CA ASP A 106 -5.82 1.46 14.15
C ASP A 106 -7.26 1.04 14.53
N THR A 107 -7.42 0.57 15.76
CA THR A 107 -8.69 0.06 16.30
C THR A 107 -9.35 1.01 17.30
N SER A 108 -8.74 2.19 17.55
CA SER A 108 -9.17 3.14 18.58
C SER A 108 -10.63 3.60 18.48
N ASN A 109 -11.18 3.63 17.26
CA ASN A 109 -12.55 4.09 16.98
C ASN A 109 -13.54 2.95 16.67
N LEU A 110 -13.18 1.70 16.97
CA LEU A 110 -13.98 0.52 16.69
C LEU A 110 -14.83 0.12 17.90
N THR A 111 -16.04 -0.39 17.63
CA THR A 111 -16.90 -1.03 18.63
C THR A 111 -16.37 -2.40 19.03
N GLU A 112 -16.81 -2.92 20.18
CA GLU A 112 -16.34 -4.22 20.71
C GLU A 112 -16.53 -5.39 19.73
N LEU A 113 -17.66 -5.45 19.02
CA LEU A 113 -17.91 -6.44 17.97
C LEU A 113 -16.92 -6.32 16.81
N GLN A 114 -16.54 -5.10 16.44
CA GLN A 114 -15.56 -4.84 15.37
C GLN A 114 -14.15 -5.22 15.82
N ILE A 115 -13.80 -4.91 17.07
CA ILE A 115 -12.52 -5.31 17.69
C ILE A 115 -12.37 -6.83 17.67
N ASN A 116 -13.41 -7.60 18.01
CA ASN A 116 -13.36 -9.06 18.00
C ASN A 116 -13.15 -9.63 16.59
N LYS A 117 -13.78 -9.04 15.57
CA LYS A 117 -13.52 -9.42 14.16
C LYS A 117 -12.09 -9.12 13.73
N VAL A 118 -11.57 -7.95 14.09
CA VAL A 118 -10.18 -7.57 13.80
C VAL A 118 -9.20 -8.52 14.49
N LYS A 119 -9.44 -8.89 15.75
CA LYS A 119 -8.65 -9.90 16.47
C LYS A 119 -8.64 -11.25 15.75
N PHE A 120 -9.80 -11.71 15.25
CA PHE A 120 -9.90 -12.94 14.48
C PHE A 120 -9.05 -12.89 13.20
N TRP A 121 -9.07 -11.78 12.47
CA TRP A 121 -8.24 -11.60 11.28
C TRP A 121 -6.75 -11.55 11.62
N TYR A 122 -6.36 -10.88 12.71
CA TYR A 122 -4.97 -10.90 13.18
C TYR A 122 -4.51 -12.29 13.61
N GLN A 123 -5.37 -13.08 14.24
CA GLN A 123 -5.03 -14.47 14.58
C GLN A 123 -4.77 -15.29 13.31
N LYS A 124 -5.56 -15.10 12.25
CA LYS A 124 -5.29 -15.73 10.95
C LYS A 124 -3.96 -15.26 10.34
N LYS A 125 -3.65 -13.96 10.39
CA LYS A 125 -2.36 -13.43 9.94
C LYS A 125 -1.20 -14.00 10.76
N SER A 126 -1.36 -14.16 12.07
CA SER A 126 -0.37 -14.78 12.95
C SER A 126 -0.05 -16.21 12.52
N ASN A 127 -1.07 -17.03 12.25
CA ASN A 127 -0.86 -18.40 11.78
C ASN A 127 -0.13 -18.46 10.42
N LEU A 128 -0.36 -17.46 9.55
CA LEU A 128 0.40 -17.34 8.29
C LEU A 128 1.85 -16.88 8.53
N SER A 129 2.09 -16.05 9.54
CA SER A 129 3.44 -15.64 9.95
C SER A 129 4.25 -16.83 10.46
N ASP A 130 3.65 -17.71 11.26
CA ASP A 130 4.29 -18.95 11.70
C ASP A 130 4.68 -19.85 10.52
N ARG A 131 3.79 -19.99 9.53
CA ARG A 131 4.08 -20.72 8.29
C ARG A 131 5.20 -20.06 7.48
N LEU A 132 5.20 -18.73 7.38
CA LEU A 132 6.25 -17.98 6.70
C LEU A 132 7.62 -18.18 7.37
N PHE A 133 7.64 -18.23 8.71
CA PHE A 133 8.85 -18.48 9.49
C PHE A 133 9.43 -19.87 9.22
N VAL A 134 8.60 -20.91 9.20
CA VAL A 134 9.02 -22.27 8.81
C VAL A 134 9.54 -22.28 7.37
N LEU A 135 8.84 -21.60 6.46
CA LEU A 135 9.24 -21.54 5.06
C LEU A 135 10.59 -20.82 4.85
N LYS A 136 10.89 -19.81 5.67
CA LYS A 136 12.19 -19.14 5.67
C LYS A 136 13.33 -20.09 6.05
N HIS A 137 13.12 -21.00 6.99
CA HIS A 137 14.11 -22.03 7.32
C HIS A 137 14.35 -22.99 6.17
N SER A 138 13.29 -23.38 5.44
CA SER A 138 13.41 -24.18 4.21
C SER A 138 14.20 -23.44 3.13
N PHE A 139 14.04 -22.12 3.03
CA PHE A 139 14.82 -21.29 2.12
C PHE A 139 16.29 -21.18 2.53
N ASP A 140 16.60 -20.98 3.80
CA ASP A 140 17.99 -20.99 4.30
C ASP A 140 18.68 -22.34 4.04
N SER A 141 17.91 -23.43 4.13
CA SER A 141 18.36 -24.78 3.76
C SER A 141 18.62 -24.89 2.25
N LEU A 142 17.74 -24.34 1.41
CA LEU A 142 17.95 -24.25 -0.04
C LEU A 142 19.24 -23.50 -0.37
N LEU A 143 19.48 -22.34 0.25
CA LEU A 143 20.69 -21.55 0.03
C LEU A 143 21.96 -22.34 0.37
N THR A 144 21.90 -23.16 1.42
CA THR A 144 23.01 -24.04 1.82
C THR A 144 23.27 -25.12 0.76
N ILE A 145 22.23 -25.80 0.28
CA ILE A 145 22.35 -26.81 -0.80
C ILE A 145 22.85 -26.17 -2.09
N TYR A 146 22.35 -24.97 -2.42
CA TYR A 146 22.74 -24.24 -3.62
C TYR A 146 24.20 -23.80 -3.58
N ALA A 147 24.68 -23.35 -2.41
CA ALA A 147 26.09 -23.01 -2.23
C ALA A 147 27.01 -24.24 -2.46
N ASN A 148 26.57 -25.43 -2.06
CA ASN A 148 27.30 -26.67 -2.33
C ASN A 148 27.27 -27.03 -3.82
N PHE A 149 26.12 -26.88 -4.48
CA PHE A 149 25.99 -27.07 -5.94
C PHE A 149 26.97 -26.16 -6.72
N ASN A 150 27.02 -24.87 -6.40
CA ASN A 150 27.95 -23.93 -7.05
C ASN A 150 29.41 -24.34 -6.85
N LYS A 151 29.80 -24.75 -5.64
CA LYS A 151 31.16 -25.25 -5.36
C LYS A 151 31.51 -26.47 -6.20
N GLU A 152 30.60 -27.44 -6.30
CA GLU A 152 30.81 -28.65 -7.11
C GLU A 152 30.87 -28.33 -8.60
N ALA A 153 30.03 -27.43 -9.10
CA ALA A 153 30.03 -26.98 -10.48
C ALA A 153 31.35 -26.25 -10.85
N GLU A 154 31.85 -25.37 -9.99
CA GLU A 154 33.13 -24.69 -10.17
C GLU A 154 34.33 -25.65 -10.14
N GLN A 155 34.31 -26.64 -9.23
CA GLN A 155 35.35 -27.67 -9.17
C GLN A 155 35.39 -28.50 -10.46
N ASN A 156 34.23 -28.86 -11.02
CA ASN A 156 34.14 -29.62 -12.27
C ASN A 156 34.66 -28.83 -13.47
N LEU A 157 34.40 -27.52 -13.55
CA LEU A 157 34.96 -26.63 -14.57
C LEU A 157 36.50 -26.52 -14.47
N ASN A 158 37.03 -26.37 -13.26
CA ASN A 158 38.47 -26.31 -13.02
C ASN A 158 39.18 -27.63 -13.33
N ASN A 159 38.50 -28.76 -13.12
CA ASN A 159 38.95 -30.12 -13.42
C ASN A 159 38.98 -30.44 -14.93
N LEU A 160 38.26 -29.68 -15.76
CA LEU A 160 38.29 -29.76 -17.22
C LEU A 160 39.46 -28.94 -17.81
N ASN A 161 39.83 -27.83 -17.18
CA ASN A 161 40.89 -26.93 -17.64
C ASN A 161 42.31 -27.32 -17.18
N ARG A 162 42.45 -28.13 -16.14
CA ARG A 162 43.75 -28.67 -15.69
C ARG A 162 44.00 -30.04 -16.34
N ASN A 163 45.00 -30.10 -17.23
CA ASN A 163 45.63 -31.33 -17.78
C ASN A 163 45.16 -31.81 -19.15
N VAL A 164 45.15 -30.93 -20.16
CA VAL A 164 45.54 -31.37 -21.51
C VAL A 164 47.03 -31.06 -21.64
N PRO A 165 47.95 -32.05 -21.55
CA PRO A 165 49.35 -31.79 -21.83
C PRO A 165 49.46 -31.29 -23.28
N LYS A 166 49.93 -30.06 -23.47
CA LYS A 166 50.32 -29.55 -24.79
C LYS A 166 51.44 -30.47 -25.29
N GLN A 167 51.09 -31.40 -26.16
CA GLN A 167 52.04 -32.28 -26.82
C GLN A 167 52.79 -31.43 -27.87
N GLU A 168 53.84 -30.73 -27.44
CA GLU A 168 54.81 -30.11 -28.35
C GLU A 168 55.60 -31.23 -29.03
N ASN A 169 55.06 -31.77 -30.12
CA ASN A 169 55.81 -32.65 -31.00
C ASN A 169 56.90 -31.83 -31.70
N LYS A 170 58.10 -31.79 -31.12
CA LYS A 170 59.33 -31.37 -31.82
C LYS A 170 59.70 -32.46 -32.83
N VAL A 171 59.06 -32.43 -34.00
CA VAL A 171 59.50 -33.23 -35.15
C VAL A 171 60.77 -32.58 -35.70
N LYS A 172 61.94 -33.20 -35.46
CA LYS A 172 63.16 -32.89 -36.21
C LYS A 172 63.01 -33.50 -37.61
N ASN A 173 62.51 -32.72 -38.55
CA ASN A 173 62.59 -33.05 -39.98
C ASN A 173 64.01 -32.79 -40.47
N VAL A 174 64.78 -33.87 -40.70
CA VAL A 174 65.89 -33.85 -41.65
C VAL A 174 65.35 -34.46 -42.93
N ALA A 175 65.02 -33.61 -43.90
CA ALA A 175 64.66 -34.00 -45.25
C ALA A 175 65.58 -33.24 -46.19
N ASP A 176 66.57 -33.93 -46.75
CA ASP A 176 67.35 -33.44 -47.88
C ASP A 176 66.54 -33.66 -49.16
N THR A 177 65.92 -32.58 -49.65
CA THR A 177 65.28 -32.58 -50.97
C THR A 177 65.86 -31.44 -51.80
N ILE A 178 66.64 -31.79 -52.83
CA ILE A 178 67.17 -30.85 -53.83
C ILE A 178 66.00 -30.40 -54.73
N VAL A 179 65.53 -29.17 -54.53
CA VAL A 179 64.47 -28.56 -55.35
C VAL A 179 65.10 -27.82 -56.53
N LYS A 180 64.90 -28.35 -57.75
CA LYS A 180 65.26 -27.66 -59.00
C LYS A 180 64.16 -26.64 -59.33
N VAL A 181 64.42 -25.37 -59.05
CA VAL A 181 63.49 -24.25 -59.31
C VAL A 181 63.48 -23.92 -60.80
N ILE A 182 62.34 -24.12 -61.47
CA ILE A 182 62.09 -23.56 -62.82
C ILE A 182 61.31 -22.26 -62.66
N LYS A 183 61.85 -21.18 -63.25
CA LYS A 183 61.41 -19.78 -63.11
C LYS A 183 59.93 -19.58 -63.53
N PRO A 184 59.14 -18.76 -62.81
CA PRO A 184 57.75 -18.48 -63.17
C PRO A 184 57.63 -17.42 -64.28
N GLU A 185 56.92 -17.76 -65.37
CA GLU A 185 56.40 -16.79 -66.33
C GLU A 185 55.31 -15.90 -65.69
N LYS A 186 55.41 -14.59 -65.89
CA LYS A 186 54.48 -13.58 -65.33
C LYS A 186 53.10 -13.69 -66.00
N LYS A 187 52.09 -14.23 -65.29
CA LYS A 187 50.68 -14.24 -65.72
C LYS A 187 49.85 -13.20 -64.95
N SER A 188 49.12 -12.37 -65.71
CA SER A 188 48.29 -11.23 -65.23
C SER A 188 47.12 -11.65 -64.31
N PHE A 189 46.74 -10.76 -63.39
CA PHE A 189 45.84 -10.99 -62.25
C PHE A 189 44.47 -11.58 -62.62
N PHE A 190 43.86 -11.20 -63.76
CA PHE A 190 42.56 -11.73 -64.17
C PHE A 190 42.60 -13.20 -64.63
N LYS A 191 43.76 -13.68 -65.09
CA LYS A 191 43.94 -15.09 -65.47
C LYS A 191 44.10 -15.99 -64.23
N ARG A 192 44.65 -15.45 -63.14
CA ARG A 192 44.76 -16.13 -61.84
C ARG A 192 43.41 -16.31 -61.15
N LEU A 193 42.50 -15.34 -61.26
CA LEU A 193 41.15 -15.48 -60.70
C LEU A 193 40.31 -16.51 -61.48
N LYS A 194 40.44 -16.53 -62.81
CA LYS A 194 39.78 -17.52 -63.67
C LYS A 194 40.29 -18.94 -63.43
N ASP A 195 41.59 -19.12 -63.24
CA ASP A 195 42.21 -20.43 -62.94
C ASP A 195 41.92 -20.91 -61.50
N ALA A 196 41.63 -20.01 -60.54
CA ALA A 196 41.24 -20.40 -59.17
C ALA A 196 39.77 -20.85 -59.06
N ILE A 197 38.90 -20.44 -59.98
CA ILE A 197 37.48 -20.83 -60.01
C ILE A 197 37.27 -22.07 -60.90
N SER A 198 38.11 -22.28 -61.92
CA SER A 198 38.11 -23.52 -62.71
C SER A 198 38.97 -24.57 -62.02
N ASN A 199 38.37 -25.37 -61.15
CA ASN A 199 39.00 -26.54 -60.52
C ASN A 199 39.47 -27.55 -61.59
N LYS A 200 40.69 -27.37 -62.10
CA LYS A 200 41.37 -28.32 -62.98
C LYS A 200 42.64 -28.78 -62.29
N GLU A 201 42.56 -29.96 -61.67
CA GLU A 201 43.69 -30.69 -61.13
C GLU A 201 44.74 -30.90 -62.23
N LYS A 202 45.88 -30.22 -62.12
CA LYS A 202 47.06 -30.57 -62.89
C LYS A 202 47.75 -31.71 -62.19
N ASN A 203 47.52 -32.93 -62.69
CA ASN A 203 48.27 -34.13 -62.36
C ASN A 203 49.77 -33.86 -62.47
N GLN A 204 50.41 -33.63 -61.33
CA GLN A 204 51.86 -33.76 -61.18
C GLN A 204 52.10 -35.16 -60.64
N THR A 205 52.51 -36.05 -61.54
CA THR A 205 52.98 -37.39 -61.23
C THR A 205 54.24 -37.27 -60.38
N ILE A 206 54.12 -37.56 -59.08
CA ILE A 206 55.26 -37.72 -58.17
C ILE A 206 55.59 -39.20 -58.13
N GLU A 207 56.77 -39.56 -58.63
CA GLU A 207 57.33 -40.90 -58.54
C GLU A 207 57.70 -41.20 -57.08
N ILE A 208 56.95 -42.09 -56.43
CA ILE A 208 57.17 -42.50 -55.04
C ILE A 208 58.18 -43.64 -55.04
N ILE A 209 59.43 -43.37 -54.69
CA ILE A 209 60.41 -44.40 -54.34
C ILE A 209 60.08 -44.88 -52.91
N ASN A 210 59.40 -46.02 -52.80
CA ASN A 210 59.07 -46.65 -51.53
C ASN A 210 60.34 -47.22 -50.88
N HIS A 211 60.88 -46.54 -49.88
CA HIS A 211 61.81 -47.17 -48.93
C HIS A 211 60.99 -47.73 -47.77
N LYS A 212 61.04 -49.06 -47.57
CA LYS A 212 60.43 -49.72 -46.40
C LYS A 212 61.12 -49.21 -45.14
N ASN A 213 60.53 -48.21 -44.50
CA ASN A 213 60.90 -47.82 -43.16
C ASN A 213 60.20 -48.78 -42.19
N THR A 214 60.89 -49.83 -41.77
CA THR A 214 60.48 -50.64 -40.61
C THR A 214 60.58 -49.75 -39.37
N GLN A 215 59.48 -49.06 -39.06
CA GLN A 215 59.29 -48.47 -37.75
C GLN A 215 59.17 -49.63 -36.75
N GLN A 216 60.25 -49.90 -36.02
CA GLN A 216 60.16 -50.58 -34.73
C GLN A 216 59.29 -49.69 -33.84
N ILE A 217 58.04 -50.08 -33.65
CA ILE A 217 57.19 -49.53 -32.59
C ILE A 217 57.79 -50.06 -31.29
N ASP A 218 58.59 -49.23 -30.64
CA ASP A 218 59.09 -49.51 -29.30
C ASP A 218 57.92 -49.89 -28.39
N SER A 219 58.04 -51.02 -27.70
CA SER A 219 57.08 -51.51 -26.71
C SER A 219 56.86 -50.55 -25.53
N TYR A 220 57.68 -49.49 -25.42
CA TYR A 220 57.45 -48.33 -24.56
C TYR A 220 56.34 -47.39 -25.07
N SER A 221 56.22 -47.16 -26.38
CA SER A 221 55.17 -46.33 -27.00
C SER A 221 53.76 -46.91 -26.77
N ASN A 222 53.62 -48.23 -26.90
CA ASN A 222 52.36 -48.93 -26.64
C ASN A 222 51.96 -48.98 -25.15
N LYS A 223 52.93 -48.96 -24.22
CA LYS A 223 52.66 -48.85 -22.78
C LYS A 223 52.26 -47.43 -22.36
N ILE A 224 52.84 -46.40 -22.98
CA ILE A 224 52.49 -44.99 -22.74
C ILE A 224 51.07 -44.70 -23.25
N ALA A 225 50.73 -45.15 -24.46
CA ALA A 225 49.38 -45.03 -25.01
C ALA A 225 48.31 -45.81 -24.20
N GLY A 226 48.67 -46.96 -23.62
CA GLY A 226 47.78 -47.77 -22.78
C GLY A 226 47.50 -47.16 -21.40
N ASN A 227 48.51 -46.56 -20.76
CA ASN A 227 48.35 -45.86 -19.48
C ASN A 227 47.58 -44.55 -19.64
N ASP A 228 47.85 -43.79 -20.71
CA ASP A 228 47.10 -42.58 -21.03
C ASP A 228 45.62 -42.90 -21.31
N ARG A 229 45.34 -43.98 -22.05
CA ARG A 229 43.95 -44.42 -22.30
C ARG A 229 43.22 -44.80 -21.02
N ARG A 230 43.86 -45.46 -20.06
CA ARG A 230 43.25 -45.75 -18.74
C ARG A 230 43.02 -44.48 -17.94
N ALA A 231 43.97 -43.54 -17.95
CA ALA A 231 43.82 -42.25 -17.28
C ALA A 231 42.65 -41.43 -17.86
N TYR A 232 42.52 -41.38 -19.20
CA TYR A 232 41.39 -40.75 -19.88
C TYR A 232 40.06 -41.45 -19.58
N LEU A 233 39.99 -42.78 -19.60
CA LEU A 233 38.77 -43.52 -19.26
C LEU A 233 38.36 -43.32 -17.80
N ASN A 234 39.32 -43.33 -16.88
CA ASN A 234 39.06 -43.05 -15.46
C ASN A 234 38.58 -41.60 -15.26
N LYS A 235 39.18 -40.63 -15.96
CA LYS A 235 38.74 -39.23 -15.92
C LYS A 235 37.34 -39.05 -16.52
N LEU A 236 37.04 -39.74 -17.62
CA LEU A 236 35.71 -39.73 -18.23
C LEU A 236 34.65 -40.33 -17.29
N GLN A 237 34.95 -41.46 -16.64
CA GLN A 237 34.07 -42.06 -15.64
C GLN A 237 33.88 -41.13 -14.43
N GLN A 238 34.94 -40.45 -13.99
CA GLN A 238 34.84 -39.47 -12.91
C GLN A 238 33.93 -38.31 -13.31
N LEU A 239 34.14 -37.71 -14.49
CA LEU A 239 33.30 -36.63 -15.02
C LEU A 239 31.84 -37.07 -15.21
N GLN A 240 31.60 -38.32 -15.64
CA GLN A 240 30.24 -38.88 -15.72
C GLN A 240 29.57 -38.99 -14.35
N ARG A 241 30.30 -39.44 -13.31
CA ARG A 241 29.77 -39.52 -11.94
C ARG A 241 29.49 -38.12 -11.37
N GLU A 242 30.41 -37.18 -11.57
CA GLU A 242 30.28 -35.79 -11.15
C GLU A 242 29.08 -35.11 -11.84
N ASN A 243 28.90 -35.31 -13.14
CA ASN A 243 27.77 -34.77 -13.89
C ASN A 243 26.43 -35.38 -13.43
N LYS A 244 26.37 -36.70 -13.23
CA LYS A 244 25.18 -37.37 -12.67
C LYS A 244 24.79 -36.80 -11.30
N LYS A 245 25.79 -36.52 -10.45
CA LYS A 245 25.58 -35.91 -9.14
C LYS A 245 25.06 -34.47 -9.25
N LEU A 246 25.65 -33.66 -10.12
CA LEU A 246 25.18 -32.29 -10.38
C LEU A 246 23.73 -32.26 -10.90
N LEU A 247 23.36 -33.16 -11.82
CA LEU A 247 21.99 -33.26 -12.32
C LEU A 247 20.99 -33.66 -11.22
N ALA A 248 21.40 -34.57 -10.32
CA ALA A 248 20.57 -34.93 -9.16
C ALA A 248 20.36 -33.73 -8.22
N MET A 249 21.44 -33.01 -7.88
CA MET A 249 21.37 -31.80 -7.07
C MET A 249 20.52 -30.70 -7.72
N GLN A 250 20.64 -30.52 -9.04
CA GLN A 250 19.80 -29.58 -9.79
C GLN A 250 18.32 -29.96 -9.68
N GLY A 251 17.99 -31.25 -9.80
CA GLY A 251 16.63 -31.75 -9.59
C GLY A 251 16.10 -31.47 -8.18
N GLU A 252 16.90 -31.75 -7.15
CA GLU A 252 16.54 -31.47 -5.75
C GLU A 252 16.31 -29.97 -5.51
N LEU A 253 17.19 -29.12 -6.05
CA LEU A 253 17.05 -27.66 -5.98
C LEU A 253 15.77 -27.16 -6.65
N ILE A 254 15.42 -27.70 -7.83
CA ILE A 254 14.19 -27.35 -8.54
C ILE A 254 12.96 -27.73 -7.70
N VAL A 255 12.93 -28.94 -7.15
CA VAL A 255 11.82 -29.41 -6.31
C VAL A 255 11.67 -28.53 -5.08
N LEU A 256 12.77 -28.22 -4.40
CA LEU A 256 12.75 -27.38 -3.19
C LEU A 256 12.34 -25.94 -3.51
N ASN A 257 12.86 -25.35 -4.58
CA ASN A 257 12.48 -24.01 -5.01
C ASN A 257 11.00 -23.94 -5.41
N SER A 258 10.50 -24.95 -6.12
CA SER A 258 9.08 -25.04 -6.50
C SER A 258 8.18 -25.14 -5.28
N HIS A 259 8.56 -25.96 -4.29
CA HIS A 259 7.84 -26.04 -3.01
C HIS A 259 7.81 -24.68 -2.30
N ILE A 260 8.96 -24.00 -2.18
CA ILE A 260 9.05 -22.68 -1.54
C ILE A 260 8.19 -21.65 -2.28
N THR A 261 8.28 -21.62 -3.60
CA THR A 261 7.55 -20.70 -4.47
C THR A 261 6.04 -20.91 -4.35
N ASN A 262 5.58 -22.16 -4.38
CA ASN A 262 4.17 -22.49 -4.23
C ASN A 262 3.65 -22.12 -2.83
N GLU A 263 4.40 -22.42 -1.77
CA GLU A 263 3.99 -22.04 -0.41
C GLU A 263 3.94 -20.52 -0.24
N LEU A 264 4.89 -19.77 -0.82
CA LEU A 264 4.84 -18.31 -0.85
C LEU A 264 3.58 -17.83 -1.60
N GLN A 265 3.26 -18.39 -2.76
CA GLN A 265 2.03 -18.04 -3.49
C GLN A 265 0.76 -18.33 -2.67
N ILE A 266 0.72 -19.46 -1.97
CA ILE A 266 -0.40 -19.83 -1.09
C ILE A 266 -0.53 -18.83 0.06
N ILE A 267 0.57 -18.46 0.73
CA ILE A 267 0.57 -17.47 1.81
C ILE A 267 0.05 -16.12 1.28
N ILE A 268 0.52 -15.66 0.12
CA ILE A 268 0.10 -14.39 -0.51
C ILE A 268 -1.38 -14.42 -0.84
N SER A 269 -1.87 -15.51 -1.43
CA SER A 269 -3.28 -15.67 -1.76
C SER A 269 -4.15 -15.60 -0.51
N ASN A 270 -3.73 -16.27 0.57
CA ASN A 270 -4.43 -16.22 1.85
C ASN A 270 -4.39 -14.82 2.48
N VAL A 271 -3.27 -14.09 2.39
CA VAL A 271 -3.17 -12.70 2.84
C VAL A 271 -4.11 -11.80 2.04
N LYS A 272 -4.11 -11.94 0.70
CA LYS A 272 -5.01 -11.22 -0.21
C LYS A 272 -6.48 -11.47 0.16
N ASP A 273 -6.86 -12.72 0.39
CA ASP A 273 -8.21 -13.09 0.81
C ASP A 273 -8.60 -12.54 2.18
N ILE A 274 -7.71 -12.61 3.18
CA ILE A 274 -7.92 -12.04 4.51
C ILE A 274 -8.13 -10.53 4.39
N ASN A 275 -7.25 -9.86 3.66
CA ASN A 275 -7.31 -8.42 3.47
C ASN A 275 -8.61 -8.01 2.76
N TYR A 276 -9.01 -8.70 1.68
CA TYR A 276 -10.29 -8.40 1.01
C TYR A 276 -11.50 -8.63 1.90
N LYS A 277 -11.56 -9.75 2.63
CA LYS A 277 -12.67 -10.04 3.55
C LYS A 277 -12.75 -9.00 4.66
N MET A 278 -11.61 -8.65 5.24
CA MET A 278 -11.51 -7.60 6.24
C MET A 278 -12.01 -6.25 5.70
N ILE A 279 -11.57 -5.87 4.49
CA ILE A 279 -12.01 -4.65 3.80
C ILE A 279 -13.53 -4.66 3.55
N ASP A 280 -14.07 -5.77 3.05
CA ASP A 280 -15.49 -5.89 2.74
C ASP A 280 -16.36 -5.78 4.01
N GLU A 281 -15.98 -6.49 5.08
CA GLU A 281 -16.65 -6.36 6.37
C GLU A 281 -16.58 -4.92 6.90
N PHE A 282 -15.43 -4.25 6.76
CA PHE A 282 -15.28 -2.85 7.13
C PHE A 282 -16.15 -1.91 6.31
N LYS A 283 -16.32 -2.16 5.00
CA LYS A 283 -17.25 -1.38 4.16
C LYS A 283 -18.69 -1.57 4.62
N VAL A 284 -19.11 -2.80 4.89
CA VAL A 284 -20.46 -3.09 5.39
C VAL A 284 -20.69 -2.39 6.73
N LEU A 285 -19.71 -2.43 7.63
CA LEU A 285 -19.76 -1.75 8.91
C LEU A 285 -19.80 -0.21 8.77
N ALA A 286 -19.00 0.36 7.87
CA ALA A 286 -18.99 1.78 7.59
C ALA A 286 -20.34 2.24 7.01
N LEU A 287 -20.92 1.50 6.08
CA LEU A 287 -22.24 1.76 5.52
C LEU A 287 -23.34 1.67 6.58
N LYS A 288 -23.27 0.67 7.46
CA LYS A 288 -24.21 0.54 8.59
C LYS A 288 -24.10 1.74 9.54
N ASN A 289 -22.88 2.10 9.94
CA ASN A 289 -22.62 3.26 10.79
C ASN A 289 -23.08 4.57 10.14
N TYR A 290 -22.89 4.73 8.83
CA TYR A 290 -23.39 5.86 8.07
C TYR A 290 -24.92 5.92 8.11
N LYS A 291 -25.60 4.81 7.80
CA LYS A 291 -27.07 4.72 7.83
C LYS A 291 -27.65 5.02 9.21
N GLU A 292 -27.04 4.49 10.27
CA GLU A 292 -27.42 4.78 11.66
C GLU A 292 -27.23 6.27 11.99
N THR A 293 -26.12 6.87 11.55
CA THR A 293 -25.84 8.30 11.77
C THR A 293 -26.84 9.19 11.04
N THR A 294 -27.17 8.87 9.79
CA THR A 294 -28.20 9.58 9.02
C THR A 294 -29.59 9.42 9.65
N THR A 295 -29.89 8.25 10.22
CA THR A 295 -31.16 8.02 10.94
C THR A 295 -31.23 8.84 12.23
N LEU A 296 -30.13 8.92 12.97
CA LEU A 296 -30.01 9.75 14.17
C LEU A 296 -30.17 11.24 13.81
N LEU A 297 -29.51 11.68 12.73
CA LEU A 297 -29.60 13.04 12.21
C LEU A 297 -31.04 13.37 11.79
N ASN A 298 -31.74 12.45 11.13
CA ASN A 298 -33.13 12.67 10.70
C ASN A 298 -34.09 12.77 11.90
N LYS A 299 -33.91 11.92 12.92
CA LYS A 299 -34.67 12.02 14.18
C LYS A 299 -34.42 13.36 14.88
N PHE A 300 -33.16 13.81 14.88
CA PHE A 300 -32.80 15.09 15.47
C PHE A 300 -33.36 16.27 14.67
N TYR A 301 -33.33 16.20 13.33
CA TYR A 301 -33.93 17.21 12.47
C TYR A 301 -35.43 17.32 12.71
N LEU A 302 -36.12 16.19 12.86
CA LEU A 302 -37.54 16.14 13.20
C LEU A 302 -37.82 16.75 14.60
N ALA A 303 -36.99 16.44 15.59
CA ALA A 303 -37.11 17.02 16.94
C ALA A 303 -36.84 18.53 16.93
N SER A 304 -35.83 18.98 16.17
CA SER A 304 -35.51 20.40 15.99
C SER A 304 -36.65 21.14 15.28
N LEU A 305 -37.23 20.54 14.23
CA LEU A 305 -38.38 21.10 13.52
C LEU A 305 -39.60 21.23 14.45
N PHE A 306 -39.89 20.19 15.24
CA PHE A 306 -40.95 20.24 16.26
C PHE A 306 -40.71 21.38 17.26
N LEU A 307 -39.47 21.54 17.72
CA LEU A 307 -39.06 22.56 18.67
C LEU A 307 -39.19 23.98 18.08
N VAL A 308 -38.89 24.16 16.79
CA VAL A 308 -39.14 25.42 16.05
C VAL A 308 -40.64 25.73 15.93
N VAL A 309 -41.49 24.73 15.72
CA VAL A 309 -42.95 24.93 15.68
C VAL A 309 -43.48 25.37 17.05
N VAL A 310 -43.07 24.70 18.13
CA VAL A 310 -43.42 25.10 19.51
C VAL A 310 -42.94 26.53 19.78
N PHE A 311 -41.73 26.87 19.32
CA PHE A 311 -41.18 28.21 19.43
C PHE A 311 -42.04 29.26 18.70
N ALA A 312 -42.48 28.98 17.47
CA ALA A 312 -43.36 29.88 16.71
C ALA A 312 -44.69 30.14 17.44
N ILE A 313 -45.30 29.09 18.03
CA ILE A 313 -46.54 29.21 18.81
C ILE A 313 -46.32 30.12 20.03
N LEU A 314 -45.23 29.91 20.78
CA LEU A 314 -44.88 30.75 21.93
C LEU A 314 -44.66 32.22 21.55
N LEU A 315 -44.05 32.46 20.38
CA LEU A 315 -43.80 33.82 19.86
C LEU A 315 -45.13 34.52 19.52
N ILE A 316 -46.07 33.82 18.90
CA ILE A 316 -47.43 34.34 18.64
C ILE A 316 -48.12 34.71 19.97
N ILE A 317 -48.11 33.82 20.96
CA ILE A 317 -48.69 34.08 22.29
C ILE A 317 -48.02 35.31 22.93
N PHE A 318 -46.70 35.45 22.79
CA PHE A 318 -45.96 36.58 23.30
C PHE A 318 -46.38 37.91 22.66
N ILE A 319 -46.47 37.96 21.32
CA ILE A 319 -46.91 39.17 20.61
C ILE A 319 -48.32 39.59 21.05
N VAL A 320 -49.24 38.63 21.17
CA VAL A 320 -50.61 38.91 21.62
C VAL A 320 -50.62 39.48 23.04
N ARG A 321 -49.91 38.84 23.99
CA ARG A 321 -49.84 39.31 25.38
C ARG A 321 -49.14 40.67 25.51
N LEU A 322 -48.15 40.94 24.67
CA LEU A 322 -47.46 42.23 24.62
C LEU A 322 -48.40 43.32 24.12
N ASN A 323 -49.17 43.04 23.07
CA ASN A 323 -50.16 43.97 22.54
C ASN A 323 -51.26 44.29 23.57
N ASP A 324 -51.78 43.27 24.27
CA ASP A 324 -52.76 43.47 25.35
C ASP A 324 -52.21 44.35 26.47
N ALA A 325 -50.96 44.12 26.87
CA ALA A 325 -50.27 44.93 27.87
C ALA A 325 -50.05 46.38 27.39
N GLU A 326 -49.72 46.58 26.11
CA GLU A 326 -49.57 47.91 25.53
C GLU A 326 -50.90 48.67 25.49
N ILE A 327 -51.99 48.01 25.10
CA ILE A 327 -53.34 48.60 25.12
C ILE A 327 -53.72 49.03 26.55
N LEU A 328 -53.46 48.18 27.54
CA LEU A 328 -53.74 48.49 28.95
C LEU A 328 -52.89 49.66 29.47
N LEU A 329 -51.62 49.75 29.06
CA LEU A 329 -50.76 50.89 29.40
C LEU A 329 -51.23 52.20 28.74
N ARG A 330 -51.68 52.14 27.49
CA ARG A 330 -52.22 53.32 26.78
C ARG A 330 -53.52 53.81 27.42
N THR A 331 -54.41 52.91 27.84
CA THR A 331 -55.66 53.29 28.51
C THR A 331 -55.40 53.84 29.91
N GLU A 332 -54.49 53.26 30.69
CA GLU A 332 -54.13 53.79 32.01
C GLU A 332 -53.43 55.16 31.90
N SER A 333 -52.56 55.34 30.90
CA SER A 333 -51.96 56.64 30.58
C SER A 333 -53.03 57.68 30.23
N ALA A 334 -53.97 57.34 29.35
CA ALA A 334 -55.07 58.23 28.98
C ALA A 334 -55.93 58.64 30.19
N MET A 335 -56.28 57.68 31.06
CA MET A 335 -57.01 57.97 32.31
C MET A 335 -56.20 58.84 33.28
N SER A 336 -54.87 58.69 33.32
CA SER A 336 -54.00 59.51 34.17
C SER A 336 -53.89 60.95 33.65
N ILE A 337 -53.84 61.12 32.33
CA ILE A 337 -53.85 62.43 31.66
C ILE A 337 -55.20 63.13 31.89
N GLU A 338 -56.32 62.40 31.77
CA GLU A 338 -57.64 62.95 32.04
C GLU A 338 -57.80 63.41 33.50
N LYS A 339 -57.33 62.60 34.47
CA LYS A 339 -57.32 63.00 35.89
C LYS A 339 -56.41 64.21 36.15
N ALA A 340 -55.28 64.31 35.46
CA ALA A 340 -54.41 65.48 35.55
C ALA A 340 -55.11 66.73 35.00
N HIS A 341 -55.81 66.62 33.86
CA HIS A 341 -56.63 67.70 33.31
C HIS A 341 -57.75 68.11 34.27
N GLN A 342 -58.51 67.16 34.81
CA GLN A 342 -59.57 67.46 35.79
C GLN A 342 -59.01 68.17 37.03
N LYS A 343 -57.83 67.76 37.52
CA LYS A 343 -57.18 68.40 38.66
C LYS A 343 -56.65 69.79 38.32
N ILE A 344 -56.13 69.99 37.11
CA ILE A 344 -55.73 71.31 36.61
C ILE A 344 -56.96 72.22 36.52
N ASP A 345 -58.06 71.73 35.94
CA ASP A 345 -59.31 72.48 35.80
C ASP A 345 -59.92 72.82 37.17
N GLU A 346 -59.84 71.91 38.14
CA GLU A 346 -60.25 72.16 39.52
C GLU A 346 -59.38 73.24 40.17
N LEU A 347 -58.06 73.20 39.97
CA LEU A 347 -57.13 74.21 40.47
C LEU A 347 -57.34 75.56 39.78
N VAL A 348 -57.61 75.59 38.48
CA VAL A 348 -57.93 76.80 37.72
C VAL A 348 -59.25 77.39 38.24
N LYS A 349 -60.31 76.59 38.40
CA LYS A 349 -61.58 77.05 38.99
C LYS A 349 -61.40 77.56 40.43
N LYS A 350 -60.58 76.89 41.24
CA LYS A 350 -60.26 77.36 42.60
C LYS A 350 -59.47 78.67 42.56
N ALA A 351 -58.54 78.85 41.63
CA ALA A 351 -57.80 80.09 41.46
C ALA A 351 -58.70 81.24 40.98
N GLU A 352 -59.61 80.98 40.04
CA GLU A 352 -60.62 81.96 39.57
C GLU A 352 -61.64 82.32 40.66
N PHE A 353 -62.04 81.36 41.49
CA PHE A 353 -62.89 81.63 42.65
C PHE A 353 -62.15 82.49 43.69
N ASN A 354 -60.88 82.17 43.97
CA ASN A 354 -60.07 82.92 44.92
C ASN A 354 -59.75 84.35 44.44
N SER A 355 -59.58 84.56 43.13
CA SER A 355 -59.40 85.90 42.54
C SER A 355 -60.69 86.73 42.56
N ARG A 356 -61.88 86.10 42.48
CA ARG A 356 -63.17 86.79 42.71
C ARG A 356 -63.40 87.14 44.17
N VAL A 357 -63.01 86.27 45.10
CA VAL A 357 -63.13 86.52 46.55
C VAL A 357 -62.16 87.61 47.04
N GLN A 358 -61.02 87.79 46.38
CA GLN A 358 -60.12 88.92 46.66
C GLN A 358 -60.52 90.24 45.99
N SER A 359 -61.58 90.30 45.17
CA SER A 359 -61.94 91.49 44.38
C SER A 359 -62.95 92.48 44.99
N PRO A 360 -63.49 92.33 46.23
CA PRO A 360 -64.11 93.48 46.90
C PRO A 360 -63.52 93.82 48.27
N ALA A 361 -62.34 93.30 48.66
CA ALA A 361 -61.76 93.51 50.00
C ALA A 361 -60.44 94.32 50.05
N LYS A 362 -60.01 94.90 48.93
CA LYS A 362 -58.97 95.94 48.84
C LYS A 362 -59.47 96.91 47.77
N THR A 363 -59.97 98.11 48.03
CA THR A 363 -59.57 99.12 49.02
C THR A 363 -60.68 100.17 49.06
N GLU A 364 -61.44 100.18 50.15
CA GLU A 364 -62.17 101.35 50.66
C GLU A 364 -61.29 102.15 51.65
N GLU A 365 -59.98 101.85 51.70
CA GLU A 365 -58.95 102.65 52.36
C GLU A 365 -58.08 103.31 51.30
N LEU A 366 -58.55 104.43 50.77
CA LEU A 366 -57.79 105.61 50.34
C LEU A 366 -58.83 106.69 50.01
N LYS A 367 -59.33 107.32 51.07
CA LYS A 367 -59.80 108.71 51.04
C LYS A 367 -58.60 109.63 50.96
#